data_AF-A0A451AM18-F1
#
_entry.id   AF-A0A451AM18-F1
#
_cell.length_a   1.000
_cell.length_b   1.000
_cell.length_c   1.000
_cell.angle_alpha   90.00
_cell.angle_beta   90.00
_cell.angle_gamma   90.00
#
_symmetry.space_group_name_H-M   'P 1'
#
loop_
_entity.id
_entity.type
_entity.pdbx_description
1 polymer ?
#
loop_
_entity_poly.entity_id
_entity_poly.type
_entity_poly.pdbx_seq_one_letter_code
_entity_poly.pdbx_strand_id
1 'polypeptide(L)' 'MANQSILLVQHTGNILDNENILNNWLTKPKGKNQEMARPTPPINLSPEQDEMLHKI' A
#
# COMPACT_ATOMS: atom_id res chain seq x y z
N MET A 1 19.62 -23.39 28.00
CA MET A 1 19.72 -22.05 27.38
C MET A 1 19.56 -22.16 25.86
N ALA A 2 18.41 -22.66 25.38
CA ALA A 2 18.13 -22.83 23.96
C ALA A 2 16.83 -22.09 23.63
N ASN A 3 16.91 -20.77 23.47
CA ASN A 3 15.74 -20.00 23.02
C ASN A 3 16.09 -18.66 22.38
N GLN A 4 17.21 -18.02 22.76
CA GLN A 4 17.56 -16.73 22.17
C GLN A 4 18.17 -16.85 20.77
N SER A 5 18.95 -17.90 20.50
CA SER A 5 19.56 -18.11 19.18
C SER A 5 18.53 -18.41 18.08
N ILE A 6 17.43 -19.08 18.42
CA ILE A 6 16.34 -19.40 17.48
C ILE A 6 15.51 -18.15 17.18
N LEU A 7 15.18 -17.36 18.21
CA LEU A 7 14.47 -16.08 18.06
C LEU A 7 15.25 -15.08 17.22
N LEU A 8 16.58 -15.01 17.39
CA LEU A 8 17.44 -14.12 16.60
C LEU A 8 17.42 -14.51 15.11
N VAL A 9 17.58 -15.80 14.79
CA VAL A 9 17.59 -16.29 13.40
C VAL A 9 16.25 -16.06 12.70
N GLN A 10 15.14 -16.29 13.40
CA GLN A 10 13.80 -16.03 12.86
C GLN A 10 13.55 -14.52 12.64
N HIS A 11 13.96 -13.69 13.60
CA HIS A 11 13.82 -12.24 13.48
C HIS A 11 14.67 -11.67 12.32
N THR A 12 15.90 -12.16 12.15
CA THR A 12 16.77 -11.74 11.04
C THR A 12 16.28 -12.26 9.68
N GLY A 13 15.73 -13.48 9.63
CA GLY A 13 15.11 -14.01 8.40
C GLY A 13 13.91 -13.16 7.96
N ASN A 14 13.02 -12.83 8.90
CA ASN A 14 11.84 -12.00 8.62
C ASN A 14 12.19 -10.58 8.15
N ILE A 15 13.31 -10.00 8.62
CA ILE A 15 13.75 -8.67 8.17
C ILE A 15 14.29 -8.73 6.74
N LEU A 16 15.12 -9.72 6.42
CA LEU A 16 15.69 -9.87 5.08
C LEU A 16 14.60 -10.14 4.03
N ASP A 17 13.59 -10.91 4.40
CA ASP A 17 12.41 -11.16 3.55
C ASP A 17 11.59 -9.89 3.32
N ASN A 18 11.39 -9.07 4.36
CA ASN A 18 10.68 -7.79 4.26
C ASN A 18 11.41 -6.77 3.38
N GLU A 19 12.74 -6.65 3.51
CA GLU A 19 13.52 -5.75 2.66
C GLU A 19 13.50 -6.21 1.20
N ASN A 20 13.55 -7.52 0.94
CA ASN A 20 13.44 -8.07 -0.41
C ASN A 20 12.04 -7.81 -1.01
N ILE A 21 10.98 -7.91 -0.22
CA ILE A 21 9.62 -7.55 -0.66
C ILE A 21 9.57 -6.05 -0.97
N LEU A 22 9.98 -5.18 -0.06
CA LEU A 22 9.97 -3.73 -0.29
C LEU A 22 10.78 -3.33 -1.53
N ASN A 23 11.98 -3.89 -1.69
CA ASN A 23 12.81 -3.65 -2.88
C ASN A 23 12.12 -4.14 -4.15
N ASN A 24 11.46 -5.30 -4.13
CA ASN A 24 10.68 -5.77 -5.28
C ASN A 24 9.48 -4.87 -5.60
N TRP A 25 8.85 -4.24 -4.62
CA TRP A 25 7.74 -3.30 -4.87
C TRP A 25 8.22 -1.94 -5.38
N LEU A 26 9.40 -1.49 -4.95
CA LEU A 26 10.02 -0.22 -5.35
C LEU A 26 10.72 -0.30 -6.71
N THR A 27 11.37 -1.42 -7.01
CA THR A 27 12.19 -1.56 -8.23
C THR A 27 11.42 -2.19 -9.40
N LYS A 28 10.27 -2.83 -9.16
CA LYS A 28 9.42 -3.30 -10.26
C LYS A 28 8.93 -2.09 -11.05
N PRO A 29 9.22 -2.03 -12.37
CA PRO A 29 8.63 -1.00 -13.22
C PRO A 29 7.11 -1.14 -13.14
N LYS A 30 6.43 -0.03 -12.86
CA LYS A 30 4.97 0.07 -12.94
C LYS A 30 4.54 -0.55 -14.26
N GLY A 31 3.81 -1.66 -14.20
CA GLY A 31 3.44 -2.42 -15.39
C GLY A 31 2.73 -1.51 -16.40
N LYS A 32 2.87 -1.82 -17.70
CA LYS A 32 2.27 -1.07 -18.82
C LYS A 32 0.73 -0.95 -18.76
N ASN A 33 0.10 -1.64 -17.80
CA ASN A 33 -1.33 -1.64 -17.51
C ASN A 33 -1.70 -0.83 -16.26
N GLN A 34 -0.85 0.08 -15.80
CA GLN A 34 -1.34 1.20 -14.99
C GLN A 34 -1.95 2.22 -15.94
N GLU A 35 -3.10 1.89 -16.53
CA GLU A 35 -4.01 2.92 -16.99
C GLU A 35 -4.29 3.77 -15.75
N MET A 36 -3.59 4.91 -15.65
CA MET A 36 -3.88 5.87 -14.60
C MET A 36 -5.33 6.21 -14.81
N ALA A 37 -6.19 5.77 -13.87
CA ALA A 37 -7.61 6.04 -13.95
C ALA A 37 -7.77 7.52 -14.27
N ARG A 38 -8.32 7.81 -15.46
CA ARG A 38 -8.51 9.19 -15.87
C ARG A 38 -9.32 9.84 -14.75
N PRO A 39 -8.89 10.98 -14.20
CA PRO A 39 -9.64 11.63 -13.13
C PRO A 39 -11.07 11.82 -13.60
N THR A 40 -12.02 11.30 -12.82
CA THR A 40 -13.45 11.48 -13.10
C THR A 40 -13.69 12.99 -13.20
N PRO A 41 -14.39 13.47 -14.24
CA PRO A 41 -14.74 14.88 -14.35
C PRO A 41 -15.42 15.38 -13.07
N PRO A 42 -15.30 16.68 -12.73
CA PRO A 42 -16.04 17.25 -11.61
C PRO A 42 -17.52 16.93 -11.75
N ILE A 43 -18.09 16.28 -10.74
CA ILE A 43 -19.53 16.03 -10.68
C ILE A 43 -20.17 17.29 -10.10
N ASN A 44 -21.17 17.83 -10.80
CA ASN A 44 -22.04 18.85 -10.21
C ASN A 44 -23.00 18.13 -9.24
N LEU A 45 -22.77 18.33 -7.95
CA LEU A 45 -23.65 17.81 -6.90
C LEU A 45 -24.84 18.75 -6.72
N SER A 46 -26.03 18.19 -6.44
CA SER A 46 -27.14 19.01 -5.94
C SER A 46 -26.83 19.50 -4.51
N PRO A 47 -27.48 20.57 -4.03
CA PRO A 47 -27.29 21.06 -2.66
C PRO A 47 -27.47 19.96 -1.59
N GLU A 48 -28.42 19.05 -1.78
CA GLU A 48 -28.67 17.93 -0.86
C GLU A 48 -27.55 16.88 -0.90
N GLN A 49 -26.97 16.64 -2.08
CA GLN A 49 -25.84 15.70 -2.23
C GLN A 49 -24.54 16.26 -1.63
N ASP A 50 -24.33 17.57 -1.77
CA ASP A 50 -23.21 18.27 -1.16
C ASP A 50 -23.33 18.26 0.38
N GLU A 51 -24.52 18.54 0.92
CA GLU A 51 -24.78 18.48 2.37
C GLU A 51 -24.52 17.08 2.94
N MET A 52 -24.90 16.01 2.23
CA MET A 52 -24.62 14.63 2.66
C MET A 52 -23.12 14.30 2.69
N LEU A 53 -22.33 14.84 1.75
CA LEU A 53 -20.89 14.62 1.69
C LEU A 53 -20.16 15.27 2.87
N HIS A 54 -20.58 16.48 3.27
CA HIS A 54 -19.97 17.25 4.35
C HIS A 54 -20.44 16.83 5.75
N LYS A 55 -21.28 15.79 5.86
CA LYS A 55 -21.88 15.33 7.13
C LYS A 55 -21.11 14.19 7.82
N ILE A 56 -20.00 13.73 7.23
CA ILE A 56 -19.11 12.68 7.78
C ILE A 56 -17.99 13.34 8.61
#